data_AF-A0A256H8D3-F1
#
_entry.id   AF-A0A256H8D3-F1
#
_cell.length_a   1.000
_cell.length_b   1.000
_cell.length_c   1.000
_cell.angle_alpha   90.00
_cell.angle_beta   90.00
_cell.angle_gamma   90.00
#
_symmetry.space_group_name_H-M   'P 1'
#
loop_
_entity.id
_entity.type
_entity.pdbx_description
1 polymer ?
#
loop_
_entity_poly.entity_id
_entity_poly.type
_entity_poly.pdbx_seq_one_letter_code
_entity_poly.pdbx_strand_id
1 'polypeptide(L)'
;MASTAICAVTCAGVAVLPLAVDSSRAFTGSIGSSGLLGLVFAARNLQLLRATGEPSLPPAVLTTAFGGWFMLAPLLYPDVGFLPTAGTQLAGTVMATFGLYVVVAGLSEE
;
A
#
# COMPACT_ATOMS: atom_id res chain seq x y z
N MET A 1 13.99 2.11 8.83
CA MET A 1 14.39 1.45 7.56
C MET A 1 13.67 0.13 7.29
N ALA A 2 13.71 -0.85 8.20
CA ALA A 2 13.07 -2.17 7.98
C ALA A 2 11.57 -2.05 7.69
N SER A 3 10.83 -1.27 8.47
CA SER A 3 9.38 -1.06 8.30
C SER A 3 9.02 -0.42 6.96
N THR A 4 9.80 0.57 6.49
CA THR A 4 9.61 1.22 5.18
C THR A 4 9.88 0.25 4.02
N ALA A 5 10.88 -0.63 4.17
CA ALA A 5 11.17 -1.67 3.19
C ALA A 5 10.06 -2.72 3.13
N ILE A 6 9.52 -3.13 4.28
CA ILE A 6 8.35 -4.03 4.36
C ILE A 6 7.16 -3.40 3.63
N CYS A 7 6.87 -2.13 3.86
CA CYS A 7 5.80 -1.43 3.16
C CYS A 7 5.98 -1.46 1.63
N ALA A 8 7.20 -1.21 1.12
CA ALA A 8 7.48 -1.27 -0.31
C ALA A 8 7.31 -2.70 -0.88
N VAL A 9 7.77 -3.72 -0.16
CA VAL A 9 7.58 -5.13 -0.53
C VAL A 9 6.09 -5.49 -0.54
N THR A 10 5.31 -4.99 0.41
CA THR A 10 3.87 -5.19 0.45
C THR A 10 3.17 -4.54 -0.75
N CYS A 11 3.55 -3.31 -1.15
CA CYS A 11 3.03 -2.68 -2.36
C CYS A 11 3.31 -3.53 -3.61
N ALA A 12 4.54 -4.05 -3.73
CA ALA A 12 4.92 -4.93 -4.83
C ALA A 12 4.14 -6.25 -4.81
N GLY A 13 3.96 -6.84 -3.62
CA GLY A 13 3.19 -8.06 -3.42
C GLY A 13 1.74 -7.90 -3.85
N VAL A 14 1.08 -6.79 -3.48
CA VAL A 14 -0.31 -6.54 -3.89
C VAL A 14 -0.45 -6.24 -5.38
N ALA A 15 0.54 -5.60 -6.01
CA ALA A 15 0.49 -5.36 -7.46
C ALA A 15 0.46 -6.68 -8.26
N VAL A 16 1.07 -7.74 -7.72
CA VAL A 16 1.19 -9.05 -8.39
C VAL A 16 0.12 -10.03 -7.92
N LEU A 17 -0.37 -9.91 -6.68
CA LEU A 17 -1.28 -10.90 -6.08
C LEU A 17 -2.50 -11.21 -6.97
N PRO A 18 -3.28 -10.23 -7.47
CA PRO A 18 -4.46 -10.48 -8.31
C PRO A 18 -4.16 -11.07 -9.69
N LEU A 19 -2.89 -11.12 -10.11
CA LEU A 19 -2.45 -11.79 -11.34
C LEU A 19 -2.16 -13.28 -11.10
N ALA A 20 -1.85 -13.66 -9.87
CA ALA A 20 -1.52 -15.03 -9.48
C ALA A 20 -2.76 -15.86 -9.08
N VAL A 21 -3.90 -15.20 -8.91
CA VAL A 21 -5.16 -15.77 -8.42
C VAL A 21 -6.30 -15.35 -9.33
N ASP A 22 -7.20 -16.27 -9.65
CA ASP A 22 -8.31 -16.01 -10.57
C ASP A 22 -9.25 -14.96 -9.95
N SER A 23 -9.27 -13.76 -10.53
CA SER A 23 -10.00 -12.58 -10.04
C SER A 23 -10.66 -11.85 -11.20
N SER A 24 -11.71 -11.08 -10.93
CA SER A 24 -12.35 -10.28 -11.98
C SER A 24 -11.37 -9.25 -12.59
N ARG A 25 -11.47 -9.01 -13.91
CA ARG A 25 -10.59 -8.06 -14.61
C ARG A 25 -10.63 -6.65 -14.02
N ALA A 26 -11.80 -6.23 -13.54
CA ALA A 26 -11.99 -4.93 -12.92
C ALA A 26 -11.23 -4.83 -11.58
N PHE A 27 -11.31 -5.87 -10.74
CA PHE A 27 -10.55 -5.96 -9.50
C PHE A 27 -9.04 -5.98 -9.78
N THR A 28 -8.58 -6.85 -10.68
CA THR A 28 -7.16 -6.97 -11.05
C THR A 28 -6.60 -5.65 -11.60
N GLY A 29 -7.33 -4.96 -12.48
CA GLY A 29 -6.91 -3.66 -13.01
C GLY A 29 -6.82 -2.57 -11.94
N SER A 30 -7.81 -2.51 -11.05
CA SER A 30 -7.85 -1.52 -9.96
C SER A 30 -6.74 -1.74 -8.94
N ILE A 31 -6.57 -2.96 -8.45
CA ILE A 31 -5.56 -3.29 -7.45
C ILE A 31 -4.16 -3.25 -8.05
N GLY A 32 -3.97 -3.74 -9.28
CA GLY A 32 -2.68 -3.71 -9.97
C GLY A 32 -2.16 -2.29 -10.19
N SER A 33 -3.00 -1.40 -10.76
CA SER A 33 -2.63 0.00 -11.00
C SER A 33 -2.36 0.77 -9.70
N SER A 34 -3.24 0.61 -8.71
CA SER A 34 -3.07 1.20 -7.38
C SER A 34 -1.81 0.66 -6.67
N GLY A 35 -1.50 -0.62 -6.86
CA GLY A 35 -0.31 -1.27 -6.29
C GLY A 35 0.98 -0.68 -6.83
N LEU A 36 1.04 -0.44 -8.14
CA LEU A 36 2.16 0.25 -8.79
C LEU A 36 2.33 1.68 -8.28
N LEU A 37 1.24 2.45 -8.16
CA LEU A 37 1.31 3.80 -7.61
C LEU A 37 1.74 3.80 -6.13
N GLY A 38 1.16 2.91 -5.32
CA GLY A 38 1.56 2.71 -3.93
C GLY A 38 3.03 2.32 -3.79
N LEU A 39 3.56 1.50 -4.70
CA LEU A 39 4.97 1.14 -4.74
C LEU A 39 5.87 2.36 -5.02
N VAL A 40 5.49 3.23 -5.97
CA VAL A 40 6.24 4.46 -6.28
C VAL A 40 6.34 5.35 -5.05
N PHE A 41 5.23 5.58 -4.35
CA PHE A 41 5.22 6.44 -3.16
C PHE A 41 6.01 5.81 -1.99
N ALA A 42 5.83 4.52 -1.73
CA ALA A 42 6.58 3.81 -0.69
C ALA A 42 8.09 3.80 -0.99
N ALA A 43 8.48 3.55 -2.24
CA ALA A 43 9.88 3.58 -2.67
C ALA A 43 10.49 4.98 -2.56
N ARG A 44 9.73 6.03 -2.94
CA ARG A 44 10.18 7.42 -2.76
C ARG A 44 10.38 7.75 -1.29
N ASN A 45 9.49 7.30 -0.41
CA ASN A 45 9.62 7.52 1.02
C ASN A 45 10.88 6.83 1.59
N LEU A 46 11.18 5.61 1.13
CA LEU A 46 12.42 4.92 1.46
C LEU A 46 13.67 5.63 0.94
N GLN A 47 13.63 6.16 -0.29
CA GLN A 47 14.74 6.93 -0.85
C GLN A 47 15.02 8.19 -0.03
N LEU A 48 13.99 8.93 0.36
CA LEU A 48 14.13 10.13 1.18
C LEU A 48 14.65 9.80 2.57
N LEU A 49 14.08 8.79 3.23
CA LEU A 49 14.58 8.30 4.52
C LEU A 49 16.08 7.94 4.47
N ARG A 50 16.54 7.32 3.38
CA ARG A 50 17.96 6.99 3.19
C ARG A 50 18.84 8.21 2.94
N ALA A 51 18.30 9.23 2.25
CA ALA A 51 19.06 10.41 1.85
C ALA A 51 19.14 11.47 2.97
N THR A 52 18.06 11.66 3.73
CA THR A 52 17.91 12.76 4.71
C THR A 52 17.78 12.28 6.15
N GLY A 53 17.60 10.97 6.38
CA GLY A 53 17.32 10.42 7.72
C GLY A 53 15.86 10.52 8.14
N GLU A 54 15.01 11.16 7.33
CA GLU A 54 13.61 11.44 7.66
C GLU A 54 12.68 11.02 6.50
N PRO A 55 11.52 10.42 6.81
CA PRO A 55 10.49 10.18 5.81
C PRO A 55 9.77 11.49 5.44
N SER A 56 9.07 11.48 4.29
CA SER A 56 8.32 12.63 3.81
C SER A 56 6.81 12.43 3.96
N LEU A 57 6.12 13.49 4.41
CA LEU A 57 4.68 13.51 4.66
C LEU A 57 3.84 13.19 3.40
N PRO A 58 4.01 13.85 2.25
CA PRO A 58 3.19 13.58 1.06
C PRO A 58 3.18 12.11 0.59
N PRO A 59 4.32 11.42 0.39
CA PRO A 59 4.30 10.01 0.04
C PRO A 59 3.75 9.12 1.17
N ALA A 60 3.86 9.52 2.44
CA ALA A 60 3.27 8.79 3.56
C ALA A 60 1.74 8.84 3.51
N VAL A 61 1.16 10.04 3.30
CA VAL A 61 -0.29 10.23 3.15
C VAL A 61 -0.85 9.40 2.00
N LEU A 62 -0.19 9.42 0.84
CA LEU A 62 -0.63 8.64 -0.32
C LEU A 62 -0.53 7.13 -0.07
N THR A 63 0.55 6.68 0.59
CA THR A 63 0.68 5.28 1.00
C THR A 63 -0.48 4.85 1.92
N THR A 64 -0.88 5.72 2.87
CA THR A 64 -2.03 5.48 3.73
C THR A 64 -3.33 5.36 2.96
N ALA A 65 -3.57 6.29 2.03
CA ALA A 65 -4.78 6.31 1.21
C ALA A 65 -4.91 5.03 0.36
N PHE A 66 -3.83 4.59 -0.29
CA PHE A 66 -3.81 3.34 -1.04
C PHE A 66 -3.99 2.12 -0.13
N GLY A 67 -3.39 2.13 1.07
CA GLY A 67 -3.63 1.10 2.06
C GLY A 67 -5.11 0.98 2.45
N GLY A 68 -5.76 2.12 2.70
CA GLY A 68 -7.21 2.20 2.92
C GLY A 68 -8.02 1.66 1.76
N TRP A 69 -7.65 2.03 0.53
CA TRP A 69 -8.30 1.50 -0.67
C TRP A 69 -8.19 -0.01 -0.79
N PHE A 70 -7.03 -0.61 -0.50
CA PHE A 70 -6.85 -2.06 -0.54
C PHE A 70 -7.64 -2.82 0.52
N MET A 71 -7.89 -2.21 1.68
CA MET A 71 -8.81 -2.80 2.66
C MET A 71 -10.26 -2.79 2.16
N LEU A 72 -10.66 -1.71 1.48
CA LEU A 72 -12.05 -1.48 1.06
C LEU A 72 -12.42 -2.16 -0.26
N ALA A 73 -11.51 -2.17 -1.24
CA ALA A 73 -11.80 -2.59 -2.61
C ALA A 73 -12.39 -4.01 -2.71
N PRO A 74 -11.86 -5.04 -2.02
CA PRO A 74 -12.47 -6.38 -2.06
C PRO A 74 -13.94 -6.43 -1.62
N LEU A 75 -14.40 -5.47 -0.81
CA LEU A 75 -15.79 -5.37 -0.35
C LEU A 75 -16.71 -4.71 -1.39
N LEU A 76 -16.14 -3.99 -2.36
CA LEU A 76 -16.86 -3.24 -3.39
C LEU A 76 -16.96 -4.00 -4.72
N TYR A 77 -16.00 -4.87 -5.02
CA TYR A 77 -16.03 -5.69 -6.22
C TYR A 77 -16.79 -7.00 -5.96
N PRO A 78 -17.70 -7.42 -6.85
CA PRO A 78 -18.33 -8.73 -6.74
C PRO A 78 -17.32 -9.85 -7.03
N ASP A 79 -17.53 -11.01 -6.40
CA ASP A 79 -16.86 -12.28 -6.73
C ASP A 79 -15.32 -12.25 -6.68
N VAL A 80 -14.73 -11.51 -5.72
CA VAL A 80 -13.26 -11.40 -5.54
C VAL A 80 -12.64 -12.67 -4.93
N GLY A 81 -13.41 -13.52 -4.25
CA GLY A 81 -12.92 -14.75 -3.62
C GLY A 81 -12.09 -14.52 -2.35
N PHE A 82 -11.84 -15.59 -1.59
CA PHE A 82 -11.20 -15.51 -0.26
C PHE A 82 -9.74 -15.05 -0.32
N LEU A 83 -8.90 -15.72 -1.13
CA LEU A 83 -7.46 -15.42 -1.19
C LEU A 83 -7.15 -14.00 -1.67
N PRO A 84 -7.78 -13.48 -2.75
CA PRO A 84 -7.51 -12.13 -3.22
C PRO A 84 -8.01 -11.10 -2.19
N THR A 85 -9.16 -11.36 -1.55
CA THR A 85 -9.66 -10.52 -0.44
C THR A 85 -8.68 -10.47 0.72
N ALA A 86 -8.32 -11.62 1.29
CA ALA A 86 -7.46 -11.69 2.47
C ALA A 86 -6.09 -11.06 2.21
N GLY A 87 -5.47 -11.38 1.07
CA GLY A 87 -4.14 -10.85 0.74
C GLY A 87 -4.15 -9.35 0.44
N THR A 88 -5.14 -8.85 -0.31
CA THR A 88 -5.26 -7.42 -0.59
C THR A 88 -5.58 -6.63 0.69
N GLN A 89 -6.48 -7.11 1.55
CA GLN A 89 -6.79 -6.44 2.82
C GLN A 89 -5.62 -6.46 3.81
N LEU A 90 -4.89 -7.58 3.91
CA LEU A 90 -3.68 -7.66 4.74
C LEU A 90 -2.62 -6.66 4.28
N ALA A 91 -2.36 -6.61 2.97
CA ALA A 91 -1.43 -5.65 2.40
C ALA A 91 -1.88 -4.21 2.61
N GLY A 92 -3.18 -3.93 2.43
CA GLY A 92 -3.78 -2.65 2.73
C GLY A 92 -3.58 -2.23 4.18
N THR A 93 -3.75 -3.16 5.12
CA THR A 93 -3.53 -2.92 6.55
C THR A 93 -2.09 -2.53 6.85
N VAL A 94 -1.11 -3.24 6.29
CA VAL A 94 0.32 -2.93 6.47
C VAL A 94 0.66 -1.55 5.91
N MET A 95 0.20 -1.24 4.69
CA MET A 95 0.44 0.06 4.05
C MET A 95 -0.22 1.21 4.82
N ALA A 96 -1.50 1.04 5.19
CA ALA A 96 -2.26 2.04 5.93
C ALA A 96 -1.63 2.33 7.28
N THR A 97 -1.28 1.30 8.04
CA THR A 97 -0.69 1.45 9.38
C THR A 97 0.67 2.14 9.31
N PHE A 98 1.54 1.71 8.39
CA PHE A 98 2.86 2.31 8.26
C PHE A 98 2.81 3.76 7.77
N GLY A 99 2.03 4.02 6.71
CA GLY A 99 1.84 5.37 6.20
C GLY A 99 1.24 6.28 7.27
N LEU A 100 0.20 5.83 7.99
CA LEU A 100 -0.47 6.63 9.01
C LEU A 100 0.47 6.91 10.19
N TYR A 101 1.28 5.94 10.59
CA TYR A 101 2.28 6.16 11.64
C TYR A 101 3.26 7.27 11.26
N VAL A 102 3.79 7.25 10.02
CA VAL A 102 4.69 8.29 9.52
C VAL A 102 3.99 9.65 9.43
N VAL A 103 2.72 9.68 9.02
CA VAL A 103 1.92 10.92 8.98
C VAL A 103 1.75 11.50 10.39
N VAL A 104 1.35 10.67 11.36
CA VAL A 104 1.17 11.12 12.76
C VAL A 104 2.49 11.61 13.34
N ALA A 105 3.59 10.88 13.12
CA ALA A 105 4.92 11.29 13.56
C ALA A 105 5.31 12.66 12.97
N GLY A 106 5.17 12.84 11.65
CA GLY A 106 5.51 14.10 10.99
C GLY A 106 4.64 15.29 11.39
N LEU A 107 3.39 15.06 11.82
CA LEU A 107 2.52 16.11 12.37
C LEU A 107 2.78 16.42 13.85
N SER A 108 3.48 15.53 14.57
CA SER A 108 3.77 15.67 16.00
C SER A 108 5.13 16.33 16.27
N GLU A 109 5.95 16.47 15.23
CA GLU A 109 7.27 17.13 15.27
C GLU A 109 7.22 18.61 14.86
N GLU A 110 6.01 19.17 14.66
CA GLU A 110 5.73 20.62 14.57
C GLU A 110 5.44 21.24 15.95
#